data_AF-A0A7H2YWG6-F1
#
_entry.id   AF-A0A7H2YWG6-F1
#
_cell.length_a   1.000
_cell.length_b   1.000
_cell.length_c   1.000
_cell.angle_alpha   90.00
_cell.angle_beta   90.00
_cell.angle_gamma   90.00
#
_symmetry.space_group_name_H-M   'P 1'
#
loop_
_entity.id
_entity.type
_entity.pdbx_description
1 polymer ?
#
loop_
_entity_poly.entity_id
_entity_poly.type
_entity_poly.pdbx_seq_one_letter_code
_entity_poly.pdbx_strand_id
1 'polypeptide(L)' 'MRSASFYSKERERDILAAYSLYVDYGHTQENIGKVLNCSKASVSNWVKEIKQSLYKKSVRDGLRDVEDYVRELNMEIKNF' A
#
# COMPACT_ATOMS: atom_id res chain seq x y z
N MET A 1 -24.56 -13.84 -9.93
CA MET A 1 -23.81 -13.48 -8.70
C MET A 1 -22.44 -14.14 -8.83
N ARG A 2 -21.35 -13.39 -8.97
CA ARG A 2 -20.00 -13.98 -9.16
C ARG A 2 -19.59 -14.71 -7.87
N SER A 3 -18.83 -15.81 -7.95
CA SER A 3 -18.49 -16.72 -6.83
C SER A 3 -17.04 -16.58 -6.34
N ALA A 4 -16.82 -16.94 -5.07
CA ALA A 4 -15.72 -16.54 -4.18
C ALA A 4 -14.27 -16.77 -4.65
N SER A 5 -13.97 -17.68 -5.59
CA SER A 5 -12.58 -18.01 -5.96
C SER A 5 -12.01 -17.20 -7.15
N PHE A 6 -12.85 -16.53 -7.94
CA PHE A 6 -12.43 -15.59 -8.99
C PHE A 6 -12.19 -14.16 -8.46
N TYR A 7 -12.67 -13.86 -7.25
CA TYR A 7 -12.64 -12.51 -6.68
C TYR A 7 -11.26 -12.01 -6.25
N SER A 8 -10.23 -12.86 -6.08
CA SER A 8 -8.96 -12.38 -5.51
C SER A 8 -8.12 -11.59 -6.51
N LYS A 9 -7.91 -12.12 -7.72
CA LYS A 9 -7.06 -11.47 -8.75
C LYS A 9 -7.74 -10.27 -9.40
N GLU A 10 -9.06 -10.34 -9.63
CA GLU A 10 -9.82 -9.19 -10.15
C GLU A 10 -9.84 -8.05 -9.12
N ARG A 11 -10.12 -8.36 -7.85
CA ARG A 11 -10.10 -7.36 -6.78
C ARG A 11 -8.71 -6.76 -6.59
N GLU A 12 -7.64 -7.54 -6.64
CA GLU A 12 -6.28 -7.01 -6.54
C GLU A 12 -5.96 -6.03 -7.67
N ARG A 13 -6.35 -6.37 -8.91
CA ARG A 13 -6.22 -5.44 -10.05
C ARG A 13 -7.04 -4.18 -9.87
N ASP A 14 -8.29 -4.29 -9.41
CA ASP A 14 -9.16 -3.14 -9.17
C ASP A 14 -8.60 -2.22 -8.07
N ILE A 15 -8.01 -2.79 -7.02
CA ILE A 15 -7.35 -2.05 -5.94
C ILE A 15 -6.12 -1.29 -6.46
N LEU A 16 -5.25 -1.96 -7.22
CA LEU A 16 -4.06 -1.33 -7.81
C LEU A 16 -4.43 -0.26 -8.84
N ALA A 17 -5.43 -0.52 -9.69
CA ALA A 17 -5.94 0.44 -10.65
C ALA A 17 -6.55 1.66 -9.95
N ALA A 18 -7.36 1.45 -8.91
CA ALA A 18 -7.93 2.53 -8.10
C ALA A 18 -6.85 3.43 -7.48
N TYR A 19 -5.75 2.83 -6.99
CA TYR A 19 -4.63 3.59 -6.46
C TYR A 19 -3.92 4.41 -7.53
N SER A 20 -3.57 3.82 -8.67
CA SER A 20 -2.90 4.53 -9.76
C SER A 20 -3.77 5.65 -10.32
N LEU A 21 -5.07 5.40 -10.55
CA LEU A 21 -6.02 6.42 -11.01
C LEU A 21 -6.11 7.61 -10.04
N TYR A 22 -5.98 7.36 -8.74
CA TYR A 22 -6.02 8.41 -7.71
C TYR A 22 -4.69 9.16 -7.58
N VAL A 23 -3.56 8.45 -7.51
CA VAL A 23 -2.24 9.03 -7.22
C VAL A 23 -1.55 9.54 -8.48
N ASP A 24 -1.54 8.75 -9.55
CA ASP A 24 -0.76 9.04 -10.76
C ASP A 24 -1.58 9.88 -11.75
N TYR A 25 -2.89 9.61 -11.87
CA TYR A 25 -3.79 10.29 -12.81
C TYR A 25 -4.67 11.37 -12.16
N GLY A 26 -4.67 11.50 -10.83
CA GLY A 26 -5.36 12.58 -10.12
C GLY A 26 -6.90 12.54 -10.15
N HIS A 27 -7.51 11.39 -10.46
CA HIS A 27 -8.97 11.27 -10.46
C HIS A 27 -9.57 11.25 -9.05
N THR A 28 -10.81 11.74 -8.92
CA THR A 28 -11.53 11.68 -7.65
C THR A 28 -11.97 10.25 -7.33
N GLN A 29 -11.99 9.91 -6.03
CA GLN A 29 -12.47 8.59 -5.56
C GLN A 29 -13.93 8.31 -5.96
N GLU A 30 -14.72 9.36 -6.13
CA GLU A 30 -16.10 9.29 -6.63
C GLU A 30 -16.14 8.79 -8.09
N ASN A 31 -15.32 9.37 -8.97
CA ASN A 31 -15.27 8.97 -10.38
C ASN A 31 -14.69 7.56 -10.54
N ILE A 32 -13.66 7.23 -9.76
CA ILE A 32 -13.07 5.89 -9.72
C ILE A 32 -14.12 4.86 -9.28
N GLY A 33 -14.90 5.17 -8.24
CA GLY A 33 -15.98 4.31 -7.76
C GLY A 33 -17.04 4.04 -8.83
N LYS A 34 -17.42 5.07 -9.60
CA LYS A 34 -18.35 4.90 -10.73
C LYS A 34 -17.79 3.97 -11.82
N VAL A 35 -16.52 4.12 -12.19
CA VAL A 35 -15.87 3.29 -13.21
C VAL A 35 -15.71 1.84 -12.76
N LEU A 36 -15.32 1.63 -11.49
CA LEU A 36 -15.12 0.30 -10.91
C LEU A 36 -16.41 -0.31 -10.33
N ASN A 37 -17.56 0.36 -10.50
CA ASN A 37 -18.85 -0.04 -9.97
C ASN A 37 -18.81 -0.37 -8.45
N CYS A 38 -18.18 0.49 -7.67
CA CYS A 38 -18.07 0.38 -6.22
C CYS A 38 -18.30 1.72 -5.52
N SER A 39 -18.49 1.69 -4.20
CA SER A 39 -18.65 2.92 -3.44
C SER A 39 -17.35 3.73 -3.38
N LYS A 40 -17.46 5.07 -3.27
CA LYS A 40 -16.33 5.95 -2.94
C LYS A 40 -15.60 5.49 -1.67
N ALA A 41 -16.33 4.98 -0.67
CA ALA A 41 -15.74 4.48 0.57
C ALA A 41 -14.84 3.26 0.34
N SER A 42 -15.24 2.35 -0.55
CA SER A 42 -14.42 1.19 -0.95
C SER A 42 -13.08 1.64 -1.57
N VAL A 43 -13.13 2.60 -2.51
CA VAL A 43 -11.93 3.18 -3.13
C VAL A 43 -11.04 3.85 -2.07
N SER A 44 -11.64 4.62 -1.16
CA SER A 44 -10.91 5.30 -0.08
C SER A 44 -10.14 4.30 0.80
N ASN A 45 -10.77 3.18 1.16
CA ASN A 45 -10.13 2.13 1.95
C ASN A 45 -8.98 1.47 1.19
N TRP A 46 -9.18 1.11 -0.08
CA TRP A 46 -8.13 0.50 -0.91
C TRP A 46 -6.91 1.40 -1.09
N VAL A 47 -7.13 2.70 -1.35
CA VAL A 47 -6.04 3.67 -1.46
C VAL A 47 -5.26 3.75 -0.14
N LYS A 48 -5.94 3.76 1.01
CA LYS A 48 -5.29 3.78 2.33
C LYS A 48 -4.48 2.50 2.58
N GLU A 49 -5.04 1.34 2.27
CA GLU A 49 -4.36 0.04 2.41
C GLU A 49 -3.05 -0.01 1.62
N ILE A 50 -3.07 0.41 0.35
CA ILE A 50 -1.86 0.47 -0.48
C ILE A 50 -0.85 1.47 0.08
N LYS A 51 -1.27 2.69 0.45
CA LYS A 51 -0.36 3.68 1.04
C LYS A 51 0.34 3.14 2.28
N GLN A 52 -0.40 2.47 3.17
CA GLN A 52 0.17 1.85 4.37
C GLN A 52 1.14 0.72 4.03
N SER A 53 0.81 -0.12 3.03
CA SER A 53 1.69 -1.20 2.57
C SER A 53 3.01 -0.66 2.02
N LEU A 54 2.94 0.35 1.14
CA LEU A 54 4.11 1.01 0.56
C LEU A 54 4.96 1.71 1.63
N TYR A 55 4.33 2.41 2.57
CA TYR A 55 5.03 3.04 3.69
C TYR A 55 5.77 2.00 4.55
N LYS A 56 5.11 0.89 4.92
CA LYS A 56 5.75 -0.20 5.67
C LYS A 56 6.94 -0.80 4.92
N LYS A 57 6.82 -0.97 3.60
CA LYS A 57 7.92 -1.45 2.77
C LYS A 57 9.09 -0.46 2.78
N SER A 58 8.83 0.81 2.54
CA SER A 58 9.85 1.87 2.56
C SER A 58 10.55 1.98 3.92
N VAL A 59 9.81 1.91 5.03
CA VAL A 59 10.40 1.89 6.38
C VAL A 59 11.27 0.65 6.58
N ARG A 60 10.81 -0.53 6.14
CA ARG A 60 11.61 -1.77 6.24
C ARG A 60 12.89 -1.68 5.42
N ASP A 61 12.82 -1.13 4.22
CA ASP A 61 13.99 -0.97 3.35
C ASP A 61 14.97 0.04 3.99
N GLY A 62 14.48 1.17 4.52
CA GLY A 62 15.32 2.11 5.27
C GLY A 62 15.93 1.52 6.55
N LEU A 63 15.22 0.60 7.24
CA LEU A 63 15.78 -0.12 8.39
C LEU A 63 16.94 -1.04 7.98
N ARG A 64 16.86 -1.66 6.80
CA ARG A 64 17.96 -2.48 6.25
C ARG A 64 19.18 -1.63 5.95
N ASP A 65 18.97 -0.44 5.39
CA ASP A 65 20.06 0.47 5.03
C ASP A 65 20.84 0.97 6.26
N VAL A 66 20.20 1.01 7.44
CA VAL A 66 20.85 1.41 8.70
C VAL A 66 21.29 0.22 9.56
N GLU A 67 21.17 -1.03 9.10
CA GLU A 67 21.50 -2.22 9.90
C GLU A 67 22.95 -2.20 10.39
N ASP A 68 23.89 -1.81 9.54
CA ASP A 68 25.31 -1.76 9.92
C ASP A 68 25.58 -0.68 10.97
N TYR A 69 24.96 0.50 10.83
CA TYR A 69 25.04 1.55 11.84
C TYR A 69 24.42 1.13 13.18
N VAL A 70 23.28 0.43 13.14
CA VAL A 70 22.66 -0.14 14.35
C VAL A 70 23.58 -1.16 15.02
N ARG A 71 24.31 -1.97 14.24
CA ARG A 71 25.29 -2.93 14.78
C ARG A 71 26.46 -2.22 15.44
N GLU A 72 27.00 -1.16 14.83
CA GLU A 72 28.06 -0.32 15.40
C GLU A 72 27.64 0.27 16.74
N LEU A 73 26.49 0.96 16.78
CA LEU A 73 25.96 1.53 18.03
C LEU A 73 25.72 0.46 19.11
N ASN A 74 25.25 -0.72 18.73
CA ASN A 74 25.06 -1.83 19.67
C ASN A 74 26.38 -2.38 20.22
N MET A 75 27.46 -2.33 19.43
CA MET A 75 28.80 -2.67 19.92
C MET A 75 29.32 -1.60 20.90
N GLU A 76 29.11 -0.31 20.60
CA GLU A 76 29.44 0.77 21.53
C GLU A 76 28.71 0.60 22.86
N ILE A 77 27.39 0.40 22.85
CA ILE A 77 26.58 0.18 24.07
C ILE A 77 27.11 -0.98 24.92
N LYS A 78 27.58 -2.07 24.30
CA LYS A 78 28.08 -3.24 25.02
C LYS A 78 29.48 -3.08 25.62
N ASN A 79 30.23 -2.10 25.14
CA ASN A 79 31.58 -1.80 25.62
C ASN A 79 31.60 -0.70 26.69
N PHE A 80 30.43 -0.13 27.05
CA PHE A 80 30.21 0.67 28.24
C PHE A 80 29.90 -0.20 29.46
#